data_AF-A0AAE9U2A4-F1
#
_entry.id   AF-A0AAE9U2A4-F1
#
_cell.length_a   1.000
_cell.length_b   1.000
_cell.length_c   1.000
_cell.angle_alpha   90.00
_cell.angle_beta   90.00
_cell.angle_gamma   90.00
#
_symmetry.space_group_name_H-M   'P 1'
#
loop_
_entity.id
_entity.type
_entity.pdbx_description
1 polymer ?
#
loop_
_entity_poly.entity_id
_entity_poly.type
_entity_poly.pdbx_seq_one_letter_code
_entity_poly.pdbx_strand_id
1 'polypeptide(L)'
;MAKIVECIPNFSEGQNQAVIDGLVATAKSIPGVTLLDYSSDASHNRSVFTLVGDDQSIQEAAFQLVKSASENIDMTKHHGEHPRMGATDVCPFVPIKDITTQECVEISKQVAERINRELGIPIFLYEDSATRPERQNLAKVRKGQFEGMPEKLLEEDWAPDYGDRKIHPTAGVTAVGARMPLVAFNVNLDTDNIDIAHKIAKIIRGSGGGYKYCKAIGVMLEDRHIAQVSMNMVNFEKCSLYRTFETIKFEARRYGVNVIGSEVIGLAPAKALVDVAEYYLQVEDFDYNKQVLENHLLG
;
A
#
# COMPACT_ATOMS: atom_id res chain seq x y z
N MET A 1 18.20 -20.74 -3.77
CA MET A 1 16.98 -20.11 -4.32
C MET A 1 17.08 -18.62 -4.06
N ALA A 2 16.74 -17.79 -5.05
CA ALA A 2 16.84 -16.34 -4.90
C ALA A 2 15.66 -15.84 -4.05
N LYS A 3 15.95 -15.08 -2.98
CA LYS A 3 14.93 -14.37 -2.21
C LYS A 3 14.25 -13.35 -3.11
N ILE A 4 12.93 -13.25 -3.05
CA ILE A 4 12.18 -12.24 -3.80
C ILE A 4 11.45 -11.34 -2.81
N VAL A 5 11.74 -10.05 -2.92
CA VAL A 5 11.12 -8.98 -2.15
C VAL A 5 10.37 -8.09 -3.10
N GLU A 6 9.15 -7.73 -2.74
CA GLU A 6 8.39 -6.69 -3.40
C GLU A 6 8.60 -5.36 -2.66
N CYS A 7 8.79 -4.27 -3.42
CA CYS A 7 8.82 -2.92 -2.90
C CYS A 7 7.78 -2.06 -3.60
N ILE A 8 6.95 -1.35 -2.83
CA ILE A 8 5.76 -0.65 -3.36
C ILE A 8 5.79 0.85 -3.02
N PRO A 9 6.81 1.62 -3.46
CA PRO A 9 6.93 3.01 -3.08
C PRO A 9 5.78 3.85 -3.65
N ASN A 10 5.35 4.85 -2.89
CA ASN A 10 4.28 5.76 -3.27
C ASN A 10 4.82 7.18 -3.35
N PHE A 11 4.65 7.80 -4.50
CA PHE A 11 5.16 9.14 -4.80
C PHE A 11 4.02 10.14 -4.85
N SER A 12 4.26 11.32 -4.29
CA SER A 12 3.34 12.47 -4.32
C SER A 12 3.47 13.21 -5.66
N GLU A 13 3.16 12.49 -6.74
CA GLU A 13 3.12 12.99 -8.12
C GLU A 13 2.24 12.07 -8.96
N GLY A 14 1.26 12.62 -9.66
CA GLY A 14 0.33 11.89 -10.53
C GLY A 14 -0.04 12.66 -11.80
N GLN A 15 0.57 13.83 -12.05
CA GLN A 15 0.21 14.74 -13.14
C GLN A 15 1.40 15.05 -14.06
N ASN A 16 2.59 15.30 -13.51
CA ASN A 16 3.78 15.62 -14.27
C ASN A 16 4.41 14.35 -14.85
N GLN A 17 4.10 14.08 -16.12
CA GLN A 17 4.58 12.89 -16.82
C GLN A 17 6.12 12.81 -16.88
N ALA A 18 6.83 13.94 -16.97
CA ALA A 18 8.29 13.91 -17.02
C ALA A 18 8.91 13.42 -15.70
N VAL A 19 8.30 13.76 -14.56
CA VAL A 19 8.74 13.27 -13.23
C VAL A 19 8.41 11.78 -13.10
N ILE A 20 7.21 11.36 -13.50
CA ILE A 20 6.79 9.95 -13.47
C ILE A 20 7.69 9.10 -14.36
N ASP A 21 7.96 9.53 -15.59
CA ASP A 21 8.84 8.83 -16.54
C ASP A 21 10.28 8.74 -16.00
N GLY A 22 10.76 9.79 -15.33
CA GLY A 22 12.05 9.78 -14.64
C GLY A 22 12.13 8.74 -13.53
N LEU A 23 11.07 8.60 -12.73
CA LEU A 23 10.96 7.55 -11.71
C LEU A 23 10.89 6.16 -12.35
N VAL A 24 10.12 5.97 -13.43
CA VAL A 24 10.06 4.70 -14.18
C VAL A 24 11.42 4.32 -14.74
N ALA A 25 12.13 5.28 -15.34
CA ALA A 25 13.47 5.06 -15.87
C ALA A 25 14.46 4.68 -14.75
N THR A 26 14.38 5.36 -13.60
CA THR A 26 15.19 5.05 -12.41
C THR A 26 14.93 3.61 -11.95
N ALA A 27 13.68 3.21 -11.77
CA ALA A 27 13.31 1.84 -11.40
C ALA A 27 13.86 0.79 -12.36
N LYS A 28 13.72 1.02 -13.68
CA LYS A 28 14.17 0.07 -14.72
C LYS A 28 15.69 0.01 -14.88
N SER A 29 16.41 1.01 -14.40
CA SER A 29 17.87 1.09 -14.53
C SER A 29 18.65 0.21 -13.55
N ILE A 30 18.00 -0.29 -12.49
CA ILE A 30 18.67 -1.03 -11.42
C ILE A 30 18.76 -2.51 -11.78
N PRO A 31 19.97 -3.08 -11.94
CA PRO A 31 20.12 -4.50 -12.23
C PRO A 31 19.54 -5.37 -11.12
N GLY A 32 18.84 -6.44 -11.49
CA GLY A 32 18.19 -7.36 -10.54
C GLY A 32 16.84 -6.88 -10.01
N VAL A 33 16.34 -5.72 -10.46
CA VAL A 33 14.99 -5.24 -10.17
C VAL A 33 14.12 -5.22 -11.41
N THR A 34 12.87 -5.64 -11.27
CA THR A 34 11.84 -5.53 -12.29
C THR A 34 10.72 -4.63 -11.79
N LEU A 35 10.40 -3.58 -12.55
CA LEU A 35 9.14 -2.83 -12.37
C LEU A 35 8.02 -3.64 -13.00
N LEU A 36 7.18 -4.26 -12.16
CA LEU A 36 6.05 -5.08 -12.60
C LEU A 36 4.88 -4.22 -13.07
N ASP A 37 4.60 -3.15 -12.34
CA ASP A 37 3.47 -2.27 -12.59
C ASP A 37 3.75 -0.87 -12.01
N TYR A 38 3.09 0.14 -12.57
CA TYR A 38 2.90 1.41 -11.91
C TYR A 38 1.54 2.00 -12.30
N SER A 39 0.89 2.63 -11.33
CA SER A 39 -0.37 3.34 -11.54
C SER A 39 -0.23 4.77 -11.09
N SER A 40 -0.66 5.72 -11.91
CA SER A 40 -0.68 7.15 -11.61
C SER A 40 -2.11 7.67 -11.69
N ASP A 41 -2.49 8.46 -10.70
CA ASP A 41 -3.81 9.07 -10.61
C ASP A 41 -3.66 10.59 -10.46
N ALA A 42 -4.23 11.33 -11.42
CA ALA A 42 -4.13 12.78 -11.49
C ALA A 42 -4.93 13.49 -10.39
N SER A 43 -6.10 12.97 -10.01
CA SER A 43 -6.97 13.55 -8.98
C SER A 43 -6.37 13.37 -7.58
N HIS A 44 -5.89 12.16 -7.30
CA HIS A 44 -5.14 11.86 -6.09
C HIS A 44 -3.75 12.49 -6.07
N ASN A 45 -3.24 12.93 -7.24
CA ASN A 45 -1.88 13.40 -7.49
C ASN A 45 -0.84 12.45 -6.88
N ARG A 46 -0.97 11.15 -7.20
CA ARG A 46 -0.18 10.09 -6.60
C ARG A 46 0.15 9.01 -7.60
N SER A 47 1.38 8.50 -7.50
CA SER A 47 1.84 7.32 -8.23
C SER A 47 2.24 6.21 -7.28
N VAL A 48 1.86 4.98 -7.62
CA VAL A 48 2.20 3.77 -6.89
C VAL A 48 2.98 2.86 -7.83
N PHE A 49 4.18 2.47 -7.42
CA PHE A 49 5.04 1.60 -8.20
C PHE A 49 5.08 0.23 -7.54
N THR A 50 5.20 -0.83 -8.32
CA THR A 50 5.35 -2.20 -7.83
C THR A 50 6.61 -2.82 -8.41
N LEU A 51 7.61 -3.04 -7.57
CA LEU A 51 8.93 -3.53 -7.94
C LEU A 51 9.15 -4.90 -7.30
N VAL A 52 9.85 -5.78 -7.98
CA VAL A 52 10.39 -7.01 -7.39
C VAL A 52 11.88 -7.14 -7.66
N GLY A 53 12.62 -7.67 -6.69
CA GLY A 53 14.04 -7.94 -6.82
C GLY A 53 14.56 -8.79 -5.67
N ASP A 54 15.84 -9.14 -5.72
CA ASP A 54 16.53 -9.72 -4.58
C ASP A 54 16.78 -8.69 -3.47
N ASP A 55 17.22 -9.19 -2.32
CA ASP A 55 17.49 -8.42 -1.09
C ASP A 55 18.35 -7.17 -1.34
N GLN A 56 19.45 -7.27 -2.10
CA GLN A 56 20.36 -6.14 -2.27
C GLN A 56 19.85 -5.17 -3.34
N SER A 57 19.42 -5.70 -4.48
CA SER A 57 18.96 -4.89 -5.60
C SER A 57 17.70 -4.09 -5.28
N ILE A 58 16.77 -4.66 -4.48
CA ILE A 58 15.54 -3.95 -4.10
C ILE A 58 15.82 -2.77 -3.15
N GLN A 59 16.82 -2.90 -2.27
CA GLN A 59 17.25 -1.81 -1.38
C GLN A 59 17.83 -0.63 -2.16
N GLU A 60 18.66 -0.93 -3.17
CA GLU A 60 19.23 0.08 -4.05
C GLU A 60 18.14 0.78 -4.87
N ALA A 61 17.19 0.02 -5.43
CA ALA A 61 16.09 0.62 -6.18
C ALA A 61 15.20 1.51 -5.31
N ALA A 62 14.85 1.07 -4.10
CA ALA A 62 14.09 1.88 -3.15
C ALA A 62 14.81 3.20 -2.83
N PHE A 63 16.11 3.15 -2.55
CA PHE A 63 16.91 4.33 -2.27
C PHE A 63 17.00 5.29 -3.46
N GLN A 64 17.32 4.79 -4.66
CA GLN A 64 17.46 5.62 -5.87
C GLN A 64 16.14 6.27 -6.27
N LEU A 65 15.01 5.57 -6.09
CA LEU A 65 13.69 6.14 -6.32
C LEU A 65 13.34 7.23 -5.31
N VAL A 66 13.61 7.03 -4.02
CA VAL A 66 13.41 8.07 -3.00
C VAL A 66 14.27 9.30 -3.28
N LYS A 67 15.52 9.09 -3.69
CA LYS A 67 16.43 10.15 -4.12
C LYS A 67 15.86 10.92 -5.31
N SER A 68 15.52 10.22 -6.39
CA SER A 68 14.94 10.83 -7.59
C SER A 68 13.66 11.61 -7.27
N ALA A 69 12.78 11.06 -6.44
CA ALA A 69 11.58 11.74 -5.97
C ALA A 69 11.92 13.02 -5.18
N SER A 70 12.90 12.97 -4.27
CA SER A 70 13.30 14.13 -3.47
C SER A 70 13.91 15.28 -4.28
N GLU A 71 14.52 14.96 -5.42
CA GLU A 71 15.14 15.93 -6.34
C GLU A 71 14.12 16.57 -7.29
N ASN A 72 13.02 15.88 -7.59
CA ASN A 72 12.08 16.26 -8.66
C ASN A 72 10.67 16.64 -8.17
N ILE A 73 10.32 16.33 -6.91
CA ILE A 73 9.01 16.64 -6.33
C ILE A 73 9.19 17.68 -5.20
N ASP A 74 8.48 18.80 -5.33
CA ASP A 74 8.43 19.86 -4.32
C ASP A 74 7.10 19.83 -3.58
N MET A 75 7.12 19.27 -2.37
CA MET A 75 5.94 19.12 -1.51
C MET A 75 5.31 20.45 -1.11
N THR A 76 6.04 21.57 -1.17
CA THR A 76 5.50 22.90 -0.86
C THR A 76 4.51 23.39 -1.91
N LYS A 77 4.50 22.78 -3.10
CA LYS A 77 3.60 23.07 -4.22
C LYS A 77 2.62 21.93 -4.52
N HIS A 78 2.81 20.79 -3.87
CA HIS A 78 2.04 19.59 -4.14
C HIS A 78 0.67 19.63 -3.47
N HIS A 79 -0.39 19.43 -4.26
CA HIS A 79 -1.77 19.25 -3.79
C HIS A 79 -2.40 18.05 -4.49
N GLY A 80 -3.18 17.26 -3.75
CA GLY A 80 -3.88 16.08 -4.24
C GLY A 80 -4.90 15.61 -3.22
N GLU A 81 -5.92 14.87 -3.65
CA GLU A 81 -6.99 14.38 -2.77
C GLU A 81 -6.50 13.31 -1.78
N HIS A 82 -5.41 12.60 -2.13
CA HIS A 82 -4.86 11.56 -1.27
C HIS A 82 -3.98 12.13 -0.15
N PRO A 83 -4.19 11.74 1.12
CA PRO A 83 -3.33 12.15 2.23
C PRO A 83 -1.88 11.76 2.00
N ARG A 84 -0.96 12.72 2.15
CA ARG A 84 0.47 12.55 1.89
C ARG A 84 1.32 13.36 2.86
N MET A 85 2.53 12.90 3.16
CA MET A 85 3.46 13.63 4.05
C MET A 85 4.88 13.84 3.49
N GLY A 86 5.17 13.31 2.30
CA GLY A 86 6.46 13.50 1.64
C GLY A 86 6.46 13.18 0.16
N ALA A 87 7.54 13.56 -0.53
CA ALA A 87 7.76 13.31 -1.96
C ALA A 87 7.69 11.81 -2.26
N THR A 88 8.34 11.00 -1.43
CA THR A 88 7.97 9.60 -1.22
C THR A 88 7.20 9.51 0.09
N ASP A 89 5.92 9.18 0.00
CA ASP A 89 4.99 9.17 1.13
C ASP A 89 5.12 7.89 1.95
N VAL A 90 5.24 6.73 1.29
CA VAL A 90 5.58 5.44 1.93
C VAL A 90 6.42 4.57 1.01
N CYS A 91 7.31 3.77 1.60
CA CYS A 91 8.14 2.79 0.91
C CYS A 91 8.09 1.45 1.68
N PRO A 92 7.11 0.57 1.41
CA PRO A 92 7.00 -0.74 2.05
C PRO A 92 7.81 -1.82 1.33
N PHE A 93 8.31 -2.77 2.13
CA PHE A 93 8.87 -4.03 1.68
C PHE A 93 7.95 -5.19 2.06
N VAL A 94 7.74 -6.10 1.12
CA VAL A 94 6.78 -7.20 1.24
C VAL A 94 7.48 -8.52 0.92
N PRO A 95 7.38 -9.54 1.78
CA PRO A 95 7.96 -10.84 1.51
C PRO A 95 7.16 -11.57 0.43
N ILE A 96 7.83 -12.03 -0.65
CA ILE A 96 7.19 -12.76 -1.75
C ILE A 96 7.64 -14.22 -1.79
N LYS A 97 8.94 -14.48 -1.88
CA LYS A 97 9.47 -15.85 -2.00
C LYS A 97 10.76 -16.02 -1.21
N ASP A 98 10.86 -17.11 -0.47
CA ASP A 98 12.05 -17.54 0.29
C ASP A 98 12.62 -16.45 1.22
N ILE A 99 11.77 -15.52 1.66
CA ILE A 99 12.10 -14.44 2.58
C ILE A 99 10.98 -14.25 3.59
N THR A 100 11.35 -13.98 4.83
CA THR A 100 10.42 -13.75 5.94
C THR A 100 10.08 -12.27 6.10
N THR A 101 8.95 -11.97 6.74
CA THR A 101 8.61 -10.59 7.13
C THR A 101 9.69 -9.96 8.00
N GLN A 102 10.35 -10.72 8.88
CA GLN A 102 11.42 -10.21 9.74
C GLN A 102 12.63 -9.77 8.93
N GLU A 103 12.99 -10.50 7.87
CA GLU A 103 14.06 -10.07 6.96
C GLU A 103 13.67 -8.79 6.22
N CYS A 104 12.41 -8.66 5.76
CA CYS A 104 11.91 -7.40 5.20
C CYS A 104 11.93 -6.24 6.23
N VAL A 105 11.71 -6.51 7.52
CA VAL A 105 11.87 -5.49 8.58
C VAL A 105 13.32 -5.01 8.63
N GLU A 106 14.29 -5.90 8.58
CA GLU A 106 15.71 -5.50 8.57
C GLU A 106 16.10 -4.71 7.31
N ILE A 107 15.62 -5.14 6.12
CA ILE A 107 15.74 -4.37 4.86
C ILE A 107 15.18 -2.96 5.04
N SER A 108 13.98 -2.84 5.60
CA SER A 108 13.32 -1.54 5.78
C SER A 108 14.11 -0.59 6.69
N LYS A 109 14.77 -1.11 7.73
CA LYS A 109 15.61 -0.32 8.64
C LYS A 109 16.89 0.15 7.95
N GLN A 110 17.56 -0.73 7.22
CA GLN A 110 18.78 -0.39 6.47
C GLN A 110 18.52 0.70 5.44
N VAL A 111 17.44 0.58 4.67
CA VAL A 111 17.03 1.58 3.69
C VAL A 111 16.62 2.89 4.36
N ALA A 112 15.84 2.83 5.45
CA ALA A 112 15.44 4.01 6.22
C ALA A 112 16.64 4.81 6.75
N GLU A 113 17.60 4.13 7.37
CA GLU A 113 18.82 4.74 7.89
C GLU A 113 19.62 5.40 6.76
N ARG A 114 19.77 4.70 5.61
CA ARG A 114 20.48 5.23 4.45
C ARG A 114 19.80 6.46 3.85
N ILE A 115 18.47 6.42 3.67
CA ILE A 115 17.69 7.57 3.17
C ILE A 115 17.93 8.78 4.07
N ASN A 116 17.83 8.59 5.39
CA ASN A 116 18.06 9.69 6.31
C ASN A 116 19.49 10.24 6.22
N ARG A 117 20.49 9.35 6.29
CA ARG A 117 21.91 9.72 6.30
C ARG A 117 22.33 10.46 5.03
N GLU A 118 21.87 10.03 3.86
CA GLU A 118 22.35 10.54 2.57
C GLU A 118 21.44 11.63 1.97
N LEU A 119 20.15 11.65 2.31
CA LEU A 119 19.18 12.61 1.74
C LEU A 119 18.63 13.59 2.78
N GLY A 120 18.92 13.40 4.08
CA GLY A 120 18.42 14.26 5.15
C GLY A 120 16.90 14.19 5.36
N ILE A 121 16.24 13.17 4.83
CA ILE A 121 14.79 12.99 4.96
C ILE A 121 14.50 12.29 6.30
N PRO A 122 13.65 12.85 7.18
CA PRO A 122 13.23 12.17 8.40
C PRO A 122 12.34 10.97 8.08
N ILE A 123 12.54 9.87 8.81
CA ILE A 123 11.86 8.60 8.56
C ILE A 123 11.04 8.15 9.75
N PHE A 124 9.81 7.70 9.48
CA PHE A 124 9.02 6.90 10.40
C PHE A 124 9.04 5.44 9.98
N LEU A 125 9.38 4.53 10.89
CA LEU A 125 9.17 3.11 10.70
C LEU A 125 7.71 2.76 11.02
N TYR A 126 7.07 2.01 10.13
CA TYR A 126 5.63 1.71 10.22
C TYR A 126 5.30 0.21 9.99
N GLU A 127 4.04 -0.17 10.23
CA GLU A 127 3.55 -1.56 10.22
C GLU A 127 4.47 -2.50 11.03
N ASP A 128 4.98 -3.59 10.47
CA ASP A 128 5.78 -4.57 11.22
C ASP A 128 7.17 -4.02 11.60
N SER A 129 7.61 -2.92 10.97
CA SER A 129 8.85 -2.23 11.32
C SER A 129 8.67 -1.19 12.43
N ALA A 130 7.44 -0.88 12.83
CA ALA A 130 7.14 0.18 13.77
C ALA A 130 7.83 -0.06 15.13
N THR A 131 8.56 0.95 15.61
CA THR A 131 9.19 0.94 16.94
C THR A 131 8.21 1.20 18.07
N ARG A 132 7.01 1.70 17.73
CA ARG A 132 5.93 2.02 18.68
C ARG A 132 4.58 1.55 18.14
N PRO A 133 3.65 1.08 19.01
CA PRO A 133 2.34 0.60 18.58
C PRO A 133 1.53 1.61 17.76
N GLU A 134 1.67 2.91 18.06
CA GLU A 134 0.94 3.99 17.39
C GLU A 134 1.36 4.17 15.93
N ARG A 135 2.60 3.80 15.59
CA ARG A 135 3.19 3.93 14.25
C ARG A 135 2.86 2.77 13.32
N GLN A 136 2.32 1.67 13.85
CA GLN A 136 1.88 0.56 13.01
C GLN A 136 0.85 1.03 11.97
N ASN A 137 -0.08 1.91 12.37
CA ASN A 137 -1.08 2.43 11.46
C ASN A 137 -0.58 3.68 10.70
N LEU A 138 -0.33 3.51 9.41
CA LEU A 138 0.07 4.59 8.50
C LEU A 138 -0.85 5.81 8.54
N ALA A 139 -2.16 5.65 8.73
CA ALA A 139 -3.08 6.78 8.84
C ALA A 139 -2.83 7.63 10.09
N LYS A 140 -2.36 7.03 11.19
CA LYS A 140 -1.92 7.77 12.37
C LYS A 140 -0.60 8.49 12.09
N VAL A 141 0.35 7.82 11.42
CA VAL A 141 1.62 8.42 11.00
C VAL A 141 1.40 9.62 10.08
N ARG A 142 0.50 9.51 9.10
CA ARG A 142 0.15 10.58 8.14
C ARG A 142 -0.81 11.63 8.66
N LYS A 143 -1.36 11.48 9.87
CA LYS A 143 -2.27 12.48 10.43
C LYS A 143 -1.56 13.84 10.51
N GLY A 144 -2.18 14.85 9.91
CA GLY A 144 -1.60 16.18 9.72
C GLY A 144 -1.08 16.44 8.30
N GLN A 145 -0.90 15.38 7.49
CA GLN A 145 -0.30 15.46 6.14
C GLN A 145 1.06 16.19 6.16
N PHE A 146 1.57 16.64 5.01
CA PHE A 146 2.82 17.39 4.92
C PHE A 146 2.79 18.66 5.80
N GLU A 147 1.67 19.38 5.78
CA GLU A 147 1.51 20.68 6.42
C GLU A 147 1.60 20.62 7.96
N GLY A 148 1.15 19.52 8.57
CA GLY A 148 1.18 19.35 10.03
C GLY A 148 2.38 18.58 10.57
N MET A 149 3.30 18.12 9.70
CA MET A 149 4.51 17.43 10.17
C MET A 149 5.48 18.31 10.96
N PRO A 150 5.67 19.62 10.64
CA PRO A 150 6.56 20.48 11.42
C PRO A 150 6.20 20.51 12.91
N GLU A 151 4.93 20.65 13.26
CA GLU A 151 4.46 20.64 14.65
C GLU A 151 4.51 19.24 15.24
N LYS A 152 4.05 18.25 14.48
CA LYS A 152 3.99 16.86 14.95
C LYS A 152 5.35 16.30 15.32
N LEU A 153 6.40 16.56 14.53
CA LEU A 153 7.75 16.08 14.82
C LEU A 153 8.32 16.61 16.15
N LEU A 154 7.80 17.74 16.65
CA LEU A 154 8.20 18.30 17.93
C LEU A 154 7.55 17.60 19.14
N GLU A 155 6.41 16.93 18.92
CA GLU A 155 5.77 16.11 19.95
C GLU A 155 6.71 14.97 20.36
N GLU A 156 6.86 14.75 21.68
CA GLU A 156 7.75 13.72 22.22
C GLU A 156 7.48 12.34 21.62
N ASP A 157 6.19 12.05 21.38
CA ASP A 157 5.76 10.76 20.87
C ASP A 157 6.01 10.54 19.37
N TRP A 158 6.26 11.62 18.63
CA TRP A 158 6.35 11.63 17.17
C TRP A 158 7.72 12.09 16.66
N ALA A 159 8.75 11.99 17.50
CA ALA A 159 10.13 12.05 17.02
C ALA A 159 10.38 10.98 15.95
N PRO A 160 11.00 11.30 14.80
CA PRO A 160 11.22 10.31 13.74
C PRO A 160 12.17 9.20 14.24
N ASP A 161 12.06 8.02 13.65
CA ASP A 161 12.94 6.88 13.95
C ASP A 161 14.38 7.15 13.47
N TYR A 162 14.50 7.87 12.34
CA TYR A 162 15.77 8.38 11.83
C TYR A 162 15.63 9.84 11.44
N GLY A 163 16.62 10.65 11.81
CA GLY A 163 16.71 12.07 11.47
C GLY A 163 16.32 13.04 12.58
N ASP A 164 16.43 14.32 12.26
CA ASP A 164 16.07 15.40 13.17
C ASP A 164 14.55 15.59 13.26
N ARG A 165 14.08 16.23 14.33
CA ARG A 165 12.67 16.64 14.53
C ARG A 165 12.27 17.83 13.64
N LYS A 166 12.60 17.76 12.35
CA LYS A 166 12.34 18.79 11.35
C LYS A 166 12.13 18.14 9.99
N ILE A 167 11.10 18.56 9.26
CA ILE A 167 10.85 18.07 7.90
C ILE A 167 12.01 18.40 6.94
N HIS A 168 12.20 17.57 5.91
CA HIS A 168 12.98 17.98 4.75
C HIS A 168 12.24 19.13 4.03
N PRO A 169 12.91 20.25 3.66
CA PRO A 169 12.23 21.45 3.17
C PRO A 169 11.26 21.24 2.01
N THR A 170 11.64 20.38 1.05
CA THR A 170 10.84 20.09 -0.16
C THR A 170 10.32 18.66 -0.21
N ALA A 171 10.94 17.74 0.54
CA ALA A 171 10.62 16.31 0.44
C ALA A 171 9.72 15.83 1.59
N GLY A 172 9.54 16.62 2.64
CA GLY A 172 8.71 16.27 3.79
C GLY A 172 9.33 15.17 4.65
N VAL A 173 8.53 14.15 4.96
CA VAL A 173 8.93 12.95 5.71
C VAL A 173 8.46 11.70 4.98
N THR A 174 9.16 10.58 5.19
CA THR A 174 8.82 9.31 4.53
C THR A 174 8.52 8.23 5.57
N ALA A 175 7.47 7.44 5.33
CA ALA A 175 7.27 6.19 6.06
C ALA A 175 7.99 5.04 5.35
N VAL A 176 8.78 4.26 6.07
CA VAL A 176 9.44 3.06 5.54
C VAL A 176 9.05 1.88 6.43
N GLY A 177 8.76 0.72 5.86
CA GLY A 177 8.41 -0.41 6.72
C GLY A 177 8.28 -1.72 5.97
N ALA A 178 7.96 -2.76 6.72
CA ALA A 178 7.65 -4.06 6.18
C ALA A 178 6.24 -4.46 6.56
N ARG A 179 5.59 -5.24 5.69
CA ARG A 179 4.26 -5.79 5.94
C ARG A 179 4.03 -7.03 5.11
N MET A 180 3.05 -7.82 5.52
CA MET A 180 2.50 -8.86 4.65
C MET A 180 1.90 -8.28 3.36
N PRO A 181 1.83 -9.08 2.27
CA PRO A 181 1.10 -8.69 1.08
C PRO A 181 -0.34 -8.30 1.43
N LEU A 182 -0.80 -7.20 0.82
CA LEU A 182 -2.17 -6.75 0.99
C LEU A 182 -2.89 -6.87 -0.35
N VAL A 183 -4.20 -7.06 -0.29
CA VAL A 183 -5.04 -6.98 -1.50
C VAL A 183 -5.93 -5.76 -1.39
N ALA A 184 -5.74 -4.81 -2.30
CA ALA A 184 -6.68 -3.71 -2.49
C ALA A 184 -7.82 -4.22 -3.37
N PHE A 185 -9.02 -4.30 -2.79
CA PHE A 185 -10.19 -4.88 -3.41
C PHE A 185 -11.39 -3.96 -3.17
N ASN A 186 -12.05 -3.54 -4.24
CA ASN A 186 -13.17 -2.64 -4.16
C ASN A 186 -14.44 -3.32 -4.65
N VAL A 187 -15.58 -3.00 -4.05
CA VAL A 187 -16.89 -3.59 -4.40
C VAL A 187 -17.87 -2.50 -4.78
N ASN A 188 -18.36 -2.56 -6.02
CA ASN A 188 -19.25 -1.57 -6.62
C ASN A 188 -20.70 -1.86 -6.24
N LEU A 189 -21.40 -0.84 -5.74
CA LEU A 189 -22.80 -0.90 -5.37
C LEU A 189 -23.67 -0.24 -6.45
N ASP A 190 -24.85 -0.80 -6.70
CA ASP A 190 -25.86 -0.28 -7.63
C ASP A 190 -26.62 0.91 -7.03
N THR A 191 -25.89 1.93 -6.58
CA THR A 191 -26.45 3.13 -5.96
C THR A 191 -25.40 4.22 -5.95
N ASP A 192 -25.81 5.48 -6.08
CA ASP A 192 -25.01 6.68 -5.81
C ASP A 192 -25.10 7.12 -4.34
N ASN A 193 -25.75 6.34 -3.46
CA ASN A 193 -25.85 6.69 -2.06
C ASN A 193 -24.61 6.24 -1.29
N ILE A 194 -23.64 7.15 -1.16
CA ILE A 194 -22.39 6.90 -0.43
C ILE A 194 -22.60 6.51 1.04
N ASP A 195 -23.70 6.93 1.69
CA ASP A 195 -23.96 6.56 3.08
C ASP A 195 -24.20 5.06 3.25
N ILE A 196 -24.71 4.38 2.20
CA ILE A 196 -24.83 2.93 2.19
C ILE A 196 -23.44 2.29 2.19
N ALA A 197 -22.53 2.75 1.32
CA ALA A 197 -21.15 2.28 1.30
C ALA A 197 -20.42 2.55 2.63
N HIS A 198 -20.60 3.73 3.23
CA HIS A 198 -20.04 4.08 4.54
C HIS A 198 -20.52 3.13 5.66
N LYS A 199 -21.82 2.82 5.68
CA LYS A 199 -22.40 1.90 6.67
C LYS A 199 -21.85 0.49 6.51
N ILE A 200 -21.79 -0.02 5.28
CA ILE A 200 -21.22 -1.35 4.99
C ILE A 200 -19.74 -1.40 5.34
N ALA A 201 -18.95 -0.40 4.92
CA ALA A 201 -17.53 -0.29 5.24
C ALA A 201 -17.27 -0.29 6.76
N LYS A 202 -18.13 0.39 7.53
CA LYS A 202 -18.05 0.41 9.00
C LYS A 202 -18.27 -0.97 9.63
N ILE A 203 -19.15 -1.78 9.04
CA ILE A 203 -19.45 -3.15 9.51
C ILE A 203 -18.27 -4.09 9.25
N ILE A 204 -17.67 -4.02 8.05
CA ILE A 204 -16.61 -4.96 7.67
C ILE A 204 -15.22 -4.57 8.20
N ARG A 205 -14.95 -3.28 8.46
CA ARG A 205 -13.62 -2.84 8.86
C ARG A 205 -13.27 -3.28 10.28
N GLY A 206 -12.07 -3.81 10.48
CA GLY A 206 -11.59 -4.30 11.76
C GLY A 206 -11.55 -3.24 12.86
N SER A 207 -11.27 -1.97 12.51
CA SER A 207 -11.30 -0.86 13.46
C SER A 207 -12.69 -0.58 14.04
N GLY A 208 -13.76 -1.04 13.39
CA GLY A 208 -15.15 -0.96 13.85
C GLY A 208 -15.66 -2.20 14.55
N GLY A 209 -14.79 -3.20 14.81
CA GLY A 209 -15.18 -4.51 15.35
C GLY A 209 -15.56 -5.56 14.29
N GLY A 210 -15.41 -5.22 13.00
CA GLY A 210 -15.61 -6.15 11.89
C GLY A 210 -14.45 -7.13 11.69
N TYR A 211 -14.12 -7.41 10.44
CA TYR A 211 -13.00 -8.29 10.08
C TYR A 211 -11.66 -7.65 10.46
N LYS A 212 -10.97 -8.25 11.43
CA LYS A 212 -9.70 -7.75 12.00
C LYS A 212 -8.67 -7.28 10.96
N TYR A 213 -8.55 -8.02 9.85
CA TYR A 213 -7.56 -7.76 8.78
C TYR A 213 -8.15 -7.01 7.57
N CYS A 214 -9.32 -6.38 7.71
CA CYS A 214 -9.94 -5.55 6.70
C CYS A 214 -9.90 -4.09 7.13
N LYS A 215 -9.29 -3.22 6.33
CA LYS A 215 -9.46 -1.76 6.41
C LYS A 215 -10.43 -1.38 5.30
N ALA A 216 -11.52 -0.68 5.60
CA ALA A 216 -12.52 -0.32 4.59
C ALA A 216 -13.09 1.09 4.79
N ILE A 217 -13.42 1.72 3.67
CA ILE A 217 -14.11 3.02 3.57
C ILE A 217 -15.16 2.96 2.46
N GLY A 218 -16.17 3.84 2.56
CA GLY A 218 -17.07 4.10 1.43
C GLY A 218 -16.50 5.25 0.60
N VAL A 219 -16.55 5.13 -0.71
CA VAL A 219 -16.11 6.15 -1.66
C VAL A 219 -17.14 6.33 -2.77
N MET A 220 -17.17 7.51 -3.38
CA MET A 220 -17.96 7.76 -4.58
C MET A 220 -17.06 7.64 -5.81
N LEU A 221 -17.53 6.95 -6.84
CA LEU A 221 -16.96 7.03 -8.18
C LEU A 221 -17.78 8.04 -8.98
N GLU A 222 -17.38 9.31 -8.93
CA GLU A 222 -18.12 10.44 -9.52
C GLU A 222 -18.41 10.21 -11.01
N ASP A 223 -17.43 9.76 -11.78
CA ASP A 223 -17.55 9.51 -13.23
C ASP A 223 -18.58 8.44 -13.59
N ARG A 224 -18.87 7.53 -12.65
CA ARG A 224 -19.78 6.40 -12.85
C ARG A 224 -21.10 6.58 -12.10
N HIS A 225 -21.22 7.62 -11.28
CA HIS A 225 -22.34 7.84 -10.37
C HIS A 225 -22.70 6.59 -9.54
N ILE A 226 -21.68 5.93 -8.98
CA ILE A 226 -21.86 4.77 -8.10
C ILE A 226 -21.02 4.88 -6.83
N ALA A 227 -21.58 4.39 -5.73
CA ALA A 227 -20.91 4.20 -4.47
C ALA A 227 -20.13 2.89 -4.47
N GLN A 228 -18.98 2.89 -3.82
CA GLN A 228 -18.07 1.76 -3.78
C GLN A 228 -17.61 1.53 -2.34
N VAL A 229 -17.57 0.27 -1.92
CA VAL A 229 -16.89 -0.14 -0.69
C VAL A 229 -15.45 -0.46 -1.05
N SER A 230 -14.54 0.48 -0.78
CA SER A 230 -13.11 0.28 -0.99
C SER A 230 -12.49 -0.38 0.23
N MET A 231 -11.71 -1.45 0.03
CA MET A 231 -11.07 -2.15 1.14
C MET A 231 -9.63 -2.59 0.84
N ASN A 232 -8.81 -2.57 1.89
CA ASN A 232 -7.48 -3.17 1.92
C ASN A 232 -7.52 -4.37 2.87
N MET A 233 -7.30 -5.55 2.30
CA MET A 233 -7.12 -6.80 3.04
C MET A 233 -5.66 -6.90 3.45
N VAL A 234 -5.33 -6.45 4.65
CA VAL A 234 -3.94 -6.35 5.14
C VAL A 234 -3.31 -7.72 5.45
N ASN A 235 -4.13 -8.77 5.50
CA ASN A 235 -3.69 -10.15 5.52
C ASN A 235 -4.80 -11.03 4.95
N PHE A 236 -4.68 -11.39 3.66
CA PHE A 236 -5.70 -12.15 2.95
C PHE A 236 -5.76 -13.63 3.40
N GLU A 237 -4.67 -14.19 3.94
CA GLU A 237 -4.65 -15.56 4.47
C GLU A 237 -5.45 -15.70 5.76
N LYS A 238 -5.46 -14.66 6.59
CA LYS A 238 -6.25 -14.62 7.84
C LYS A 238 -7.67 -14.09 7.62
N CYS A 239 -7.89 -13.31 6.58
CA CYS A 239 -9.21 -12.83 6.18
C CYS A 239 -9.35 -12.89 4.66
N SER A 240 -9.95 -13.97 4.18
CA SER A 240 -10.15 -14.23 2.76
C SER A 240 -11.12 -13.25 2.10
N LEU A 241 -10.85 -12.90 0.85
CA LEU A 241 -11.68 -11.98 0.04
C LEU A 241 -13.14 -12.42 -0.09
N TYR A 242 -13.41 -13.72 -0.25
CA TYR A 242 -14.78 -14.20 -0.45
C TYR A 242 -15.67 -13.90 0.76
N ARG A 243 -15.13 -13.93 1.99
CA ARG A 243 -15.90 -13.67 3.22
C ARG A 243 -16.35 -12.21 3.29
N THR A 244 -15.43 -11.29 3.03
CA THR A 244 -15.75 -9.85 3.02
C THR A 244 -16.68 -9.52 1.87
N PHE A 245 -16.46 -10.08 0.68
CA PHE A 245 -17.31 -9.90 -0.48
C PHE A 245 -18.75 -10.39 -0.26
N GLU A 246 -18.94 -11.61 0.26
CA GLU A 246 -20.27 -12.14 0.56
C GLU A 246 -20.98 -11.35 1.67
N THR A 247 -20.24 -10.85 2.66
CA THR A 247 -20.81 -9.98 3.70
C THR A 247 -21.28 -8.65 3.13
N ILE A 248 -20.52 -8.05 2.20
CA ILE A 248 -20.93 -6.83 1.50
C ILE A 248 -22.19 -7.08 0.69
N LYS A 249 -22.27 -8.21 -0.05
CA LYS A 249 -23.47 -8.59 -0.79
C LYS A 249 -24.68 -8.74 0.13
N PHE A 250 -24.50 -9.39 1.28
CA PHE A 250 -25.55 -9.55 2.28
C PHE A 250 -26.01 -8.21 2.84
N GLU A 251 -25.08 -7.33 3.24
CA GLU A 251 -25.41 -6.02 3.81
C GLU A 251 -26.03 -5.07 2.78
N ALA A 252 -25.55 -5.07 1.52
CA ALA A 252 -26.12 -4.26 0.45
C ALA A 252 -27.60 -4.62 0.20
N ARG A 253 -27.95 -5.91 0.20
CA ARG A 253 -29.33 -6.38 0.03
C ARG A 253 -30.27 -5.86 1.12
N ARG A 254 -29.79 -5.62 2.35
CA ARG A 254 -30.60 -5.04 3.43
C ARG A 254 -31.06 -3.61 3.11
N TYR A 255 -30.37 -2.93 2.21
CA TYR A 255 -30.72 -1.60 1.71
C TYR A 255 -31.42 -1.62 0.35
N GLY A 256 -31.76 -2.81 -0.19
CA GLY A 256 -32.32 -2.95 -1.54
C GLY A 256 -31.33 -2.67 -2.66
N VAL A 257 -30.03 -2.70 -2.36
CA VAL A 257 -28.94 -2.41 -3.30
C VAL A 257 -28.24 -3.70 -3.71
N ASN A 258 -27.86 -3.80 -4.99
CA ASN A 258 -27.08 -4.91 -5.50
C ASN A 258 -25.60 -4.58 -5.57
N VAL A 259 -24.75 -5.62 -5.55
CA VAL A 259 -23.36 -5.50 -5.97
C VAL A 259 -23.30 -5.72 -7.48
N ILE A 260 -22.74 -4.76 -8.20
CA ILE A 260 -22.67 -4.76 -9.68
C ILE A 260 -21.29 -5.08 -10.23
N GLY A 261 -20.31 -5.25 -9.34
CA GLY A 261 -18.96 -5.66 -9.72
C GLY A 261 -17.98 -5.47 -8.59
N SER A 262 -16.73 -5.87 -8.84
CA SER A 262 -15.61 -5.64 -7.94
C SER A 262 -14.32 -5.47 -8.74
N GLU A 263 -13.35 -4.81 -8.13
CA GLU A 263 -12.11 -4.41 -8.78
C GLU A 263 -10.93 -4.76 -7.86
N VAL A 264 -9.91 -5.42 -8.41
CA VAL A 264 -8.60 -5.51 -7.77
C VAL A 264 -7.81 -4.27 -8.20
N ILE A 265 -7.25 -3.54 -7.26
CA ILE A 265 -6.44 -2.36 -7.53
C ILE A 265 -4.96 -2.74 -7.45
N GLY A 266 -4.24 -2.58 -8.56
CA GLY A 266 -2.85 -3.02 -8.69
C GLY A 266 -2.74 -4.54 -8.78
N LEU A 267 -1.65 -5.10 -8.23
CA LEU A 267 -1.41 -6.53 -8.22
C LEU A 267 -1.96 -7.18 -6.95
N ALA A 268 -2.37 -8.45 -7.07
CA ALA A 268 -2.77 -9.27 -5.94
C ALA A 268 -2.02 -10.62 -5.98
N PRO A 269 -1.66 -11.20 -4.82
CA PRO A 269 -1.14 -12.56 -4.78
C PRO A 269 -2.14 -13.54 -5.39
N ALA A 270 -1.69 -14.41 -6.30
CA ALA A 270 -2.55 -15.39 -6.97
C ALA A 270 -3.37 -16.22 -5.98
N LYS A 271 -2.76 -16.61 -4.85
CA LYS A 271 -3.41 -17.31 -3.74
C LYS A 271 -4.70 -16.62 -3.27
N ALA A 272 -4.73 -15.30 -3.19
CA ALA A 272 -5.92 -14.58 -2.72
C ALA A 272 -7.13 -14.79 -3.65
N LEU A 273 -6.91 -14.94 -4.96
CA LEU A 273 -7.95 -15.24 -5.95
C LEU A 273 -8.26 -16.74 -6.01
N VAL A 274 -7.24 -17.59 -5.89
CA VAL A 274 -7.44 -19.05 -5.84
C VAL A 274 -8.25 -19.46 -4.62
N ASP A 275 -8.02 -18.85 -3.45
CA ASP A 275 -8.81 -19.09 -2.23
C ASP A 275 -10.30 -18.74 -2.44
N VAL A 276 -10.59 -17.74 -3.29
CA VAL A 276 -11.98 -17.40 -3.68
C VAL A 276 -12.54 -18.49 -4.61
N ALA A 277 -11.77 -18.90 -5.62
CA ALA A 277 -12.19 -19.95 -6.56
C ALA A 277 -12.45 -21.28 -5.82
N GLU A 278 -11.54 -21.69 -4.94
CA GLU A 278 -11.67 -22.88 -4.10
C GLU A 278 -12.96 -22.85 -3.26
N TYR A 279 -13.26 -21.71 -2.62
CA TYR A 279 -14.48 -21.55 -1.83
C TYR A 279 -15.76 -21.75 -2.66
N TYR A 280 -15.85 -21.18 -3.86
CA TYR A 280 -17.06 -21.30 -4.69
C TYR A 280 -17.14 -22.61 -5.47
N LEU A 281 -16.02 -23.17 -5.91
CA LEU A 281 -15.98 -24.42 -6.67
C LEU A 281 -16.06 -25.65 -5.76
N GLN A 282 -15.70 -25.51 -4.48
CA GLN A 282 -15.69 -26.58 -3.49
C GLN A 282 -14.89 -27.79 -3.96
N VAL A 283 -13.73 -27.55 -4.58
CA VAL A 283 -12.86 -28.60 -5.10
C VAL A 283 -12.35 -29.44 -3.95
N GLU A 284 -12.67 -30.74 -3.96
CA GLU A 284 -12.23 -31.68 -2.93
C GLU A 284 -10.70 -31.90 -3.00
N ASP A 285 -10.07 -31.98 -1.84
CA ASP A 285 -8.63 -32.25 -1.66
C ASP A 285 -7.68 -31.33 -2.47
N PHE A 286 -8.10 -30.10 -2.76
CA PHE A 286 -7.27 -29.13 -3.46
C PHE A 286 -6.06 -28.68 -2.61
N ASP A 287 -4.86 -28.77 -3.19
CA ASP A 287 -3.61 -28.27 -2.61
C ASP A 287 -3.01 -27.17 -3.50
N TYR A 288 -3.13 -25.91 -3.05
CA TYR A 288 -2.58 -24.74 -3.74
C TYR A 288 -1.12 -24.94 -4.18
N ASN A 289 -0.28 -25.52 -3.33
CA ASN A 289 1.15 -25.63 -3.60
C ASN A 289 1.47 -26.72 -4.64
N LYS A 290 0.59 -27.72 -4.80
CA LYS A 290 0.83 -28.85 -5.72
C LYS A 290 0.04 -28.76 -7.02
N GLN A 291 -1.15 -28.18 -6.99
CA GLN A 291 -2.10 -28.23 -8.11
C GLN A 291 -2.19 -26.93 -8.92
N VAL A 292 -1.56 -25.85 -8.47
CA VAL A 292 -1.37 -24.62 -9.27
C VAL A 292 -0.11 -24.76 -10.11
N LEU A 293 -0.25 -24.75 -11.44
CA LEU A 293 0.86 -24.97 -12.38
C LEU A 293 2.00 -23.96 -12.18
N GLU A 294 1.67 -22.69 -11.99
CA GLU A 294 2.61 -21.58 -11.85
C GLU A 294 3.53 -21.73 -10.63
N ASN A 295 3.08 -22.44 -9.58
CA ASN A 295 3.90 -22.74 -8.42
C ASN A 295 5.07 -23.70 -8.74
N HIS A 296 5.01 -24.41 -9.87
CA HIS A 296 6.09 -25.26 -10.39
C HIS A 296 6.98 -24.57 -11.41
N LEU A 297 6.56 -23.42 -11.95
CA LEU A 297 7.32 -22.67 -12.97
C LEU A 297 8.39 -21.76 -12.37
N LEU A 298 8.21 -21.33 -11.12
CA LEU A 298 9.10 -20.40 -10.44
C LEU A 298 10.24 -21.11 -9.68
N GLY A 299 10.65 -22.32 -10.08
CA GLY A 299 11.69 -23.14 -9.44
C GLY A 299 13.11 -22.56 -9.56
#